data_AF-A0A853F2K8-F1
#
_entry.id   AF-A0A853F2K8-F1
#
_cell.length_a   1.000
_cell.length_b   1.000
_cell.length_c   1.000
_cell.angle_alpha   90.00
_cell.angle_beta   90.00
_cell.angle_gamma   90.00
#
_symmetry.space_group_name_H-M   'P 1'
#
loop_
_entity.id
_entity.type
_entity.pdbx_description
1 polymer ?
#
loop_
_entity_poly.entity_id
_entity_poly.type
_entity_poly.pdbx_seq_one_letter_code
_entity_poly.pdbx_strand_id
1 'polypeptide(L)' 'MVMGEAYGTLKYYQNTGTTSNPAYEAKTGDDNPFNSIDVGDSSKPTLVDIDGDGDLDLVVGEFNGTLKYYQNTGTT' A
#
# COMPACT_ATOMS: atom_id res chain seq x y z
N MET A 1 -7.00 -1.88 -2.60
CA MET A 1 -6.74 -2.54 -1.30
C MET A 1 -5.27 -2.92 -1.24
N VAL A 2 -4.60 -2.58 -0.15
CA VAL A 2 -3.19 -2.93 0.11
C VAL A 2 -3.17 -3.86 1.32
N MET A 3 -2.48 -4.99 1.21
CA MET A 3 -2.39 -6.01 2.25
C MET A 3 -0.95 -6.26 2.61
N GLY A 4 -0.67 -6.36 3.90
CA GLY A 4 0.65 -6.75 4.39
C GLY A 4 0.82 -8.25 4.50
N GLU A 5 2.06 -8.71 4.30
CA GLU A 5 2.47 -10.12 4.33
C GLU A 5 3.44 -10.39 5.48
N ALA A 6 3.63 -11.66 5.81
CA ALA A 6 4.52 -12.09 6.89
C ALA A 6 5.99 -11.70 6.66
N TYR A 7 6.43 -11.62 5.40
CA TYR A 7 7.82 -11.30 5.04
C TYR A 7 7.97 -9.84 4.59
N GLY A 8 7.19 -8.92 5.17
CA GLY A 8 7.40 -7.48 4.99
C GLY A 8 6.95 -6.90 3.64
N THR A 9 6.71 -7.74 2.64
CA THR A 9 6.20 -7.33 1.32
C THR A 9 4.73 -6.93 1.37
N LEU A 10 4.25 -6.31 0.29
CA LEU A 10 2.90 -5.80 0.15
C LEU A 10 2.20 -6.38 -1.08
N LYS A 11 0.97 -6.88 -0.90
CA LYS A 11 0.07 -7.22 -2.00
C LYS A 11 -0.83 -6.04 -2.33
N TYR A 12 -1.04 -5.84 -3.63
CA TYR A 12 -1.94 -4.81 -4.13
C TYR A 12 -3.08 -5.42 -4.95
N TYR A 13 -4.29 -4.98 -4.62
CA TYR A 13 -5.50 -5.31 -5.35
C TYR A 13 -6.19 -4.01 -5.79
N GLN A 14 -6.25 -3.78 -7.09
CA GLN A 14 -6.92 -2.62 -7.67
C GLN A 14 -8.43 -2.91 -7.73
N ASN A 15 -9.27 -1.96 -7.29
CA ASN A 15 -10.71 -2.05 -7.54
C ASN A 15 -10.97 -1.65 -9.01
N THR A 16 -11.35 -2.61 -9.84
CA THR A 16 -11.77 -2.43 -11.24
C THR A 16 -13.30 -2.37 -11.38
N GLY A 17 -14.03 -2.54 -10.28
CA GLY A 17 -15.48 -2.37 -10.20
C GLY A 17 -15.89 -0.95 -9.83
N THR A 18 -17.06 -0.81 -9.22
CA THR A 18 -17.55 0.47 -8.69
C THR A 18 -17.40 0.53 -7.17
N THR A 19 -17.72 1.67 -6.57
CA THR A 19 -17.79 1.80 -5.10
C THR A 19 -18.92 0.96 -4.49
N SER A 20 -20.03 0.78 -5.23
CA SER A 20 -21.20 0.01 -4.79
C SER A 20 -21.13 -1.47 -5.14
N ASN A 21 -20.33 -1.84 -6.15
CA ASN A 21 -20.08 -3.23 -6.56
C ASN A 21 -18.57 -3.39 -6.83
N PRO A 22 -17.77 -3.55 -5.77
CA PRO A 22 -16.33 -3.63 -5.93
C PRO A 22 -15.91 -4.95 -6.58
N ALA A 23 -14.93 -4.87 -7.47
CA ALA A 23 -14.29 -6.03 -8.10
C ALA A 23 -12.78 -5.82 -8.00
N TYR A 24 -12.07 -6.77 -7.39
CA TYR A 24 -10.65 -6.60 -7.10
C TYR A 24 -9.80 -7.50 -8.00
N GLU A 25 -8.83 -6.88 -8.66
CA GLU A 25 -7.82 -7.56 -9.47
C GLU A 25 -6.47 -7.45 -8.78
N ALA A 26 -5.77 -8.57 -8.60
CA ALA A 26 -4.42 -8.57 -8.07
C ALA A 26 -3.46 -7.96 -9.12
N LYS A 27 -2.65 -6.99 -8.69
CA LYS A 27 -1.55 -6.45 -9.50
C LYS A 27 -0.23 -7.01 -8.98
N THR A 28 0.69 -7.33 -9.88
CA THR A 28 1.97 -7.98 -9.57
C THR A 28 3.09 -7.40 -10.43
N GLY A 29 4.35 -7.61 -10.00
CA GLY A 29 5.50 -7.09 -10.75
C GLY A 29 5.45 -5.57 -10.87
N ASP A 30 5.74 -5.07 -12.07
CA ASP A 30 5.78 -3.63 -12.36
C ASP A 30 4.40 -2.95 -12.26
N ASP A 31 3.30 -3.71 -12.34
CA ASP A 31 1.93 -3.18 -12.17
C ASP A 31 1.55 -2.96 -10.69
N ASN A 32 2.34 -3.50 -9.75
CA ASN A 32 2.16 -3.24 -8.33
C ASN A 32 3.10 -2.10 -7.90
N PRO A 33 2.58 -0.89 -7.58
CA PRO A 33 3.42 0.25 -7.20
C PRO A 33 4.19 0.02 -5.89
N PHE A 34 3.82 -1.00 -5.11
CA PHE A 34 4.47 -1.37 -3.86
C PHE A 34 5.40 -2.59 -3.99
N ASN A 35 5.63 -3.10 -5.20
CA ASN A 35 6.35 -4.36 -5.43
C ASN A 35 7.80 -4.37 -4.92
N SER A 36 8.42 -3.19 -4.80
CA SER A 36 9.78 -3.00 -4.30
C SER A 36 9.86 -2.77 -2.79
N ILE A 37 8.73 -2.65 -2.10
CA ILE A 37 8.69 -2.37 -0.67
C ILE A 37 8.78 -3.68 0.11
N ASP A 38 9.83 -3.77 0.91
CA ASP A 38 9.99 -4.77 1.95
C ASP A 38 10.33 -4.05 3.26
N VAL A 39 9.43 -4.16 4.24
CA VAL A 39 9.61 -3.52 5.53
C VAL A 39 10.28 -4.40 6.58
N GLY A 40 10.56 -5.68 6.30
CA GLY A 40 11.09 -6.65 7.26
C GLY A 40 10.06 -7.73 7.61
N ASP A 41 9.63 -7.79 8.86
CA ASP A 41 8.68 -8.82 9.32
C ASP A 41 7.27 -8.25 9.49
N SER A 42 6.27 -8.98 9.00
CA SER A 42 4.85 -8.79 9.25
C SER A 42 4.35 -7.37 8.98
N SER A 43 4.35 -6.98 7.70
CA SER A 43 3.92 -5.64 7.30
C SER A 43 2.46 -5.37 7.66
N LYS A 44 2.18 -4.14 8.10
CA LYS A 44 0.84 -3.62 8.43
C LYS A 44 0.62 -2.27 7.72
N PRO A 45 0.21 -2.26 6.44
CA PRO A 45 0.04 -1.04 5.68
C PRO A 45 -1.26 -0.31 6.02
N THR A 46 -1.24 1.01 5.90
CA THR A 46 -2.40 1.89 5.82
C THR A 46 -2.14 2.99 4.79
N LEU A 47 -3.21 3.40 4.10
CA LEU A 47 -3.17 4.53 3.18
C LEU A 47 -3.82 5.74 3.82
N VAL A 48 -3.15 6.88 3.80
CA VAL A 48 -3.62 8.13 4.42
C VAL A 48 -2.91 9.31 3.78
N ASP A 49 -3.64 10.38 3.51
CA ASP A 49 -3.08 11.67 3.10
C ASP A 49 -2.38 12.32 4.31
N ILE A 50 -1.04 12.26 4.37
CA ILE A 50 -0.26 12.76 5.52
C ILE A 50 0.21 14.18 5.31
N ASP A 51 0.55 14.57 4.09
CA ASP A 51 1.07 15.89 3.77
C ASP A 51 -0.01 16.89 3.33
N GLY A 52 -1.24 16.42 3.11
CA GLY A 52 -2.41 17.25 2.84
C GLY A 52 -2.55 17.67 1.38
N ASP A 53 -1.90 16.97 0.45
CA ASP A 53 -1.94 17.29 -0.98
C ASP A 53 -3.11 16.63 -1.75
N GLY A 54 -3.87 15.77 -1.06
CA GLY A 54 -5.07 15.13 -1.59
C GLY A 54 -4.81 13.78 -2.25
N ASP A 55 -3.56 13.32 -2.32
CA ASP A 55 -3.23 11.96 -2.68
C ASP A 55 -2.97 11.09 -1.42
N LEU A 56 -2.96 9.76 -1.58
CA LEU A 56 -2.79 8.85 -0.45
C LEU A 56 -1.35 8.37 -0.35
N ASP A 57 -0.72 8.68 0.79
CA ASP A 57 0.57 8.13 1.18
C ASP A 57 0.44 6.75 1.81
N LEU A 58 1.58 6.04 1.88
CA LEU A 58 1.68 4.74 2.54
C LEU A 58 2.44 4.85 3.86
N VAL A 59 1.79 4.41 4.95
CA VAL A 59 2.46 4.09 6.22
C VAL A 59 2.42 2.59 6.43
N VAL A 60 3.55 2.00 6.80
CA VAL A 60 3.65 0.56 7.06
C VAL A 60 4.29 0.32 8.41
N GLY A 61 3.61 -0.41 9.28
CA GLY A 61 4.19 -0.95 10.50
C GLY A 61 4.96 -2.25 10.24
N GLU A 62 6.08 -2.42 10.93
CA GLU A 62 6.84 -3.66 11.05
C GLU A 62 6.58 -4.32 12.43
N PHE A 63 6.77 -5.63 12.53
CA PHE A 63 6.62 -6.39 13.78
C PHE A 63 7.37 -5.79 14.98
N ASN A 64 8.55 -5.22 14.76
CA ASN A 64 9.38 -4.65 15.82
C ASN A 64 8.86 -3.28 16.37
N GLY A 65 7.73 -2.79 15.86
CA GLY A 65 7.14 -1.51 16.23
C GLY A 65 7.62 -0.31 15.41
N THR A 66 8.52 -0.51 14.46
CA THR A 66 8.95 0.54 13.53
C THR A 66 7.81 0.89 12.58
N LEU A 67 7.64 2.21 12.34
CA LEU A 67 6.79 2.72 11.28
C LEU A 67 7.68 3.24 10.16
N LYS A 68 7.35 2.86 8.92
CA LYS A 68 7.97 3.39 7.70
C LYS A 68 6.94 4.20 6.94
N TYR A 69 7.34 5.37 6.46
CA TYR A 69 6.52 6.28 5.67
C TYR A 69 7.08 6.35 4.25
N TYR A 70 6.19 6.25 3.27
CA TYR A 70 6.48 6.39 1.85
C TYR A 70 5.53 7.43 1.28
N GLN A 71 6.08 8.59 0.93
CA GLN A 71 5.35 9.65 0.28
C GLN A 71 5.00 9.24 -1.16
N ASN A 72 3.75 9.40 -1.53
CA ASN A 72 3.36 9.38 -2.93
C ASN A 72 3.66 10.76 -3.52
N THR A 73 4.42 10.79 -4.61
CA THR A 73 4.89 12.03 -5.25
C THR A 73 4.22 12.28 -6.60
N GLY A 74 3.15 11.53 -6.87
CA GLY A 74 2.29 11.79 -8.01
C GLY A 74 1.66 13.18 -7.89
N THR A 75 1.27 13.76 -9.02
CA THR A 75 0.43 14.97 -9.02
C THR A 75 -0.95 14.56 -9.48
N THR A 76 -1.99 15.06 -8.82
CA THR A 76 -3.40 14.95 -9.24
C THR A 76 -3.62 15.24 -10.72
#